data_AF-A0A967WVJ5-F1
#
_entry.id   AF-A0A967WVJ5-F1
#
_cell.length_a   1.000
_cell.length_b   1.000
_cell.length_c   1.000
_cell.angle_alpha   90.00
_cell.angle_beta   90.00
_cell.angle_gamma   90.00
#
_symmetry.space_group_name_H-M   'P 1'
#
loop_
_entity.id
_entity.type
_entity.pdbx_description
1 polymer ?
#
loop_
_entity_poly.entity_id
_entity_poly.type
_entity_poly.pdbx_seq_one_letter_code
_entity_poly.pdbx_strand_id
1 'polypeptide(L)'
;MRVIRQILDVLDVPSTDPDDRRRARLLNILLLGSLLISFVAILAAVIIDAKDMVGPEQIPVLYWAPILLSVGIVIVYAINRYASGGLASGLFLLLLIVLLAQSDQPQ
;
A
#
# COMPACT_ATOMS: atom_id res chain seq x y z
N MET A 1 24.86 -4.73 -7.21
CA MET A 1 23.88 -5.25 -8.19
C MET A 1 22.83 -6.21 -7.61
N ARG A 2 23.04 -6.87 -6.45
CA ARG A 2 22.08 -7.85 -5.89
C ARG A 2 20.72 -7.26 -5.48
N VAL A 3 20.72 -6.08 -4.86
CA VAL A 3 19.50 -5.38 -4.40
C VAL A 3 18.59 -4.98 -5.56
N ILE A 4 19.15 -4.44 -6.64
CA ILE A 4 18.37 -4.03 -7.84
C ILE A 4 17.64 -5.24 -8.44
N ARG A 5 18.28 -6.41 -8.49
CA ARG A 5 17.66 -7.63 -9.01
C ARG A 5 16.48 -8.09 -8.14
N GLN A 6 16.62 -8.03 -6.81
CA GLN A 6 15.53 -8.38 -5.89
C GLN A 6 14.31 -7.45 -6.05
N ILE A 7 14.54 -6.15 -6.26
CA ILE A 7 13.45 -5.19 -6.53
C ILE A 7 12.74 -5.56 -7.83
N LEU A 8 13.50 -5.88 -8.89
CA LEU A 8 12.92 -6.26 -10.18
C LEU A 8 12.10 -7.56 -10.07
N ASP A 9 12.56 -8.55 -9.30
CA ASP A 9 11.86 -9.82 -9.10
C ASP A 9 10.50 -9.65 -8.38
N VAL A 10 10.44 -8.70 -7.43
CA VAL A 10 9.20 -8.31 -6.71
C VAL A 10 8.23 -7.61 -7.65
N LEU A 11 8.73 -6.79 -8.59
CA LEU A 11 7.88 -6.06 -9.51
C LEU A 11 7.31 -6.92 -10.63
N ASP A 12 8.00 -7.98 -11.03
CA ASP A 12 7.52 -8.86 -12.10
C ASP A 12 6.33 -9.73 -11.67
N VAL A 13 5.52 -10.16 -12.65
CA VAL A 13 4.42 -11.09 -12.43
C VAL A 13 4.42 -12.11 -13.57
N PRO A 14 4.40 -13.43 -13.28
CA PRO A 14 4.33 -14.44 -14.30
C PRO A 14 2.94 -14.43 -14.96
N SER A 15 2.87 -14.01 -16.22
CA SER A 15 1.67 -14.15 -17.07
C SER A 15 2.10 -14.49 -18.49
N THR A 16 1.30 -15.28 -19.20
CA THR A 16 1.52 -15.63 -20.61
C THR A 16 1.22 -14.45 -21.53
N ASP A 17 0.28 -13.59 -21.16
CA ASP A 17 -0.12 -12.39 -21.91
C ASP A 17 0.82 -11.21 -21.60
N PRO A 18 1.48 -10.61 -22.60
CA PRO A 18 2.38 -9.46 -22.41
C PRO A 18 1.68 -8.22 -21.83
N ASP A 19 0.42 -7.97 -22.15
CA ASP A 19 -0.31 -6.79 -21.67
C ASP A 19 -0.70 -6.95 -20.20
N ASP A 20 -1.13 -8.15 -19.81
CA ASP A 20 -1.40 -8.46 -18.39
C ASP A 20 -0.14 -8.35 -17.54
N ARG A 21 1.02 -8.82 -18.04
CA ARG A 21 2.31 -8.63 -17.37
C ARG A 21 2.61 -7.15 -17.14
N ARG A 22 2.40 -6.31 -18.15
CA ARG A 22 2.65 -4.86 -18.05
C ARG A 22 1.75 -4.21 -17.01
N ARG A 23 0.45 -4.53 -17.02
CA ARG A 23 -0.53 -4.00 -16.06
C ARG A 23 -0.22 -4.44 -14.64
N ALA A 24 0.08 -5.72 -14.44
CA ALA A 24 0.43 -6.27 -13.14
C ALA A 24 1.72 -5.65 -12.58
N ARG A 25 2.72 -5.39 -13.43
CA ARG A 25 3.95 -4.68 -13.05
C ARG A 25 3.66 -3.24 -12.64
N LEU A 26 2.83 -2.51 -13.38
CA LEU A 26 2.42 -1.15 -13.00
C LEU A 26 1.72 -1.13 -11.64
N LEU A 27 0.80 -2.09 -11.40
CA LEU A 27 0.14 -2.23 -10.10
C LEU A 27 1.17 -2.48 -8.98
N ASN A 28 2.15 -3.36 -9.19
CA ASN A 28 3.20 -3.60 -8.18
C ASN A 28 4.05 -2.35 -7.90
N ILE A 29 4.34 -1.53 -8.91
CA ILE A 29 5.04 -0.25 -8.72
C ILE A 29 4.20 0.69 -7.84
N LEU A 30 2.89 0.79 -8.11
CA LEU A 30 1.98 1.61 -7.31
C LEU A 30 1.88 1.09 -5.87
N LEU A 31 1.71 -0.21 -5.69
CA LEU A 31 1.66 -0.86 -4.37
C LEU A 31 2.95 -0.61 -3.58
N LEU A 32 4.12 -0.73 -4.22
CA LEU A 32 5.41 -0.48 -3.57
C LEU A 32 5.55 0.99 -3.14
N GLY A 33 5.14 1.94 -3.99
CA GLY A 33 5.11 3.36 -3.66
C GLY A 33 4.17 3.66 -2.49
N SER A 34 2.95 3.12 -2.52
CA SER A 34 1.98 3.26 -1.44
C SER A 34 2.46 2.63 -0.12
N LEU A 35 3.15 1.48 -0.19
CA LEU A 35 3.73 0.85 0.99
C LEU A 35 4.81 1.72 1.62
N LEU A 36 5.68 2.32 0.79
CA LEU A 36 6.72 3.22 1.26
C LEU A 36 6.13 4.48 1.92
N ILE A 37 5.09 5.07 1.34
CA ILE A 37 4.36 6.19 1.93
C ILE A 37 3.74 5.77 3.27
N SER A 38 3.15 4.58 3.34
CA SER A 38 2.57 4.05 4.58
C SER A 38 3.62 3.89 5.69
N PHE A 39 4.83 3.42 5.37
CA PHE A 39 5.93 3.38 6.32
C PHE A 39 6.35 4.77 6.81
N VAL A 40 6.41 5.77 5.91
CA VAL A 40 6.67 7.15 6.29
C VAL A 40 5.59 7.68 7.23
N ALA A 41 4.32 7.34 7.01
CA ALA A 41 3.22 7.72 7.88
C ALA A 41 3.34 7.09 9.28
N ILE A 42 3.75 5.81 9.38
CA ILE A 42 4.02 5.15 10.67
C ILE A 42 5.18 5.82 11.39
N LEU A 43 6.27 6.18 10.68
CA LEU A 43 7.38 6.91 11.29
C LEU A 43 6.95 8.29 11.80
N ALA A 44 6.13 9.00 11.03
CA ALA A 44 5.56 10.27 11.46
C ALA A 44 4.69 10.10 12.71
N ALA A 45 3.84 9.06 12.75
CA ALA A 45 3.03 8.72 13.91
C ALA A 45 3.88 8.55 15.18
N VAL A 46 4.96 7.76 15.09
CA VAL A 46 5.90 7.55 16.21
C VAL A 46 6.53 8.85 16.69
N ILE A 47 6.92 9.74 15.77
CA ILE A 47 7.55 11.03 16.13
C ILE A 47 6.55 11.97 16.80
N ILE A 48 5.31 12.00 16.31
CA ILE A 48 4.23 12.85 16.85
C ILE A 48 3.85 12.39 18.25
N ASP A 49 3.69 11.09 18.44
CA ASP A 49 3.38 10.44 19.72
C ASP A 49 4.51 10.66 20.73
N ALA A 50 5.77 10.45 20.34
CA ALA A 50 6.93 10.68 21.20
C ALA A 50 7.13 12.14 21.66
N LYS A 51 6.43 13.09 21.03
CA LYS A 51 6.46 14.52 21.38
C LYS A 51 5.19 14.98 22.10
N ASP A 52 4.27 14.08 22.42
CA ASP A 52 2.97 14.38 23.02
C ASP A 52 2.18 15.45 22.22
N MET A 53 2.30 15.44 20.89
CA MET A 53 1.70 16.46 20.01
C MET A 53 0.21 16.24 19.72
N VAL A 54 -0.34 15.10 20.13
CA VAL A 54 -1.73 14.68 19.87
C VAL A 54 -2.35 14.11 21.14
N GLY A 55 -3.68 14.24 21.27
CA GLY A 55 -4.41 13.69 22.40
C GLY A 55 -4.49 12.16 22.36
N PRO A 56 -4.68 11.50 23.51
CA PRO A 56 -4.76 10.04 23.60
C PRO A 56 -5.89 9.42 22.75
N GLU A 57 -6.93 10.19 22.43
CA GLU A 57 -8.02 9.79 21.55
C GLU A 57 -7.64 9.73 20.06
N GLN A 58 -6.56 10.40 19.65
CA GLN A 58 -6.09 10.46 18.26
C GLN A 58 -5.03 9.39 17.96
N ILE A 59 -4.33 8.92 19.00
CA ILE A 59 -3.28 7.90 18.91
C ILE A 59 -3.76 6.62 18.19
N PRO A 60 -4.94 6.03 18.49
CA PRO A 60 -5.37 4.80 17.84
C PRO A 60 -5.50 4.96 16.33
N VAL A 61 -6.11 6.06 15.85
CA VAL A 61 -6.29 6.30 14.42
C VAL A 61 -4.94 6.50 13.73
N LEU A 62 -4.05 7.26 14.37
CA LEU A 62 -2.72 7.59 13.85
C LEU A 62 -1.86 6.34 13.59
N TYR A 63 -2.00 5.30 14.42
CA TYR A 63 -1.29 4.02 14.25
C TYR A 63 -2.06 2.99 13.42
N TRP A 64 -3.35 2.78 13.68
CA TRP A 64 -4.10 1.69 13.04
C TRP A 64 -4.35 1.93 11.55
N ALA A 65 -4.60 3.18 11.14
CA ALA A 65 -4.87 3.49 9.73
C ALA A 65 -3.71 3.09 8.80
N PRO A 66 -2.45 3.53 9.03
CA PRO A 66 -1.34 3.13 8.16
C PRO A 66 -0.98 1.64 8.30
N ILE A 67 -1.16 1.02 9.47
CA ILE A 67 -0.95 -0.43 9.63
C ILE A 67 -1.95 -1.23 8.79
N LEU A 68 -3.25 -0.92 8.88
CA LEU A 68 -4.29 -1.59 8.10
C LEU A 68 -4.09 -1.37 6.60
N LEU A 69 -3.67 -0.17 6.20
CA LEU A 69 -3.29 0.13 4.82
C LEU A 69 -2.14 -0.78 4.34
N SER A 70 -1.06 -0.86 5.12
CA SER A 70 0.08 -1.73 4.79
C SER A 70 -0.33 -3.19 4.62
N VAL A 71 -1.18 -3.71 5.52
CA VAL A 71 -1.71 -5.07 5.42
C VAL A 71 -2.55 -5.24 4.15
N GLY A 72 -3.43 -4.28 3.84
CA GLY A 72 -4.22 -4.28 2.61
C GLY A 72 -3.35 -4.31 1.35
N ILE A 73 -2.30 -3.50 1.30
CA ILE A 73 -1.33 -3.47 0.19
C ILE A 73 -0.65 -4.83 0.01
N VAL A 74 -0.21 -5.47 1.11
CA VAL A 74 0.42 -6.80 1.07
C VAL A 74 -0.55 -7.86 0.54
N ILE A 75 -1.82 -7.82 0.97
CA ILE A 75 -2.85 -8.74 0.47
C ILE A 75 -3.07 -8.53 -1.04
N VAL A 76 -3.23 -7.29 -1.49
CA VAL A 76 -3.43 -6.98 -2.91
C VAL A 76 -2.22 -7.41 -3.74
N TYR A 77 -1.00 -7.18 -3.24
CA TYR A 77 0.22 -7.66 -3.88
C TYR A 77 0.23 -9.18 -4.03
N ALA A 78 -0.12 -9.92 -2.97
CA ALA A 78 -0.20 -11.38 -3.03
C ALA A 78 -1.22 -11.86 -4.07
N ILE A 79 -2.39 -11.21 -4.13
CA ILE A 79 -3.41 -11.51 -5.13
C ILE A 79 -2.89 -11.22 -6.55
N ASN A 80 -2.23 -10.08 -6.76
CA ASN A 80 -1.66 -9.73 -8.06
C ASN A 80 -0.60 -10.73 -8.51
N ARG A 81 0.17 -11.28 -7.57
CA ARG A 81 1.27 -12.22 -7.85
C ARG A 81 0.79 -13.65 -8.10
N TYR A 82 -0.24 -14.12 -7.38
CA TYR A 82 -0.62 -15.53 -7.35
C TYR A 82 -2.01 -15.84 -7.92
N ALA A 83 -2.85 -14.83 -8.16
CA ALA A 83 -4.22 -15.01 -8.61
C ALA A 83 -4.50 -14.17 -9.87
N SER A 84 -5.39 -13.16 -9.77
CA SER A 84 -5.85 -12.36 -10.90
C SER A 84 -5.40 -10.91 -10.76
N GLY A 85 -4.64 -10.43 -11.75
CA GLY A 85 -4.21 -9.03 -11.80
C GLY A 85 -5.38 -8.05 -11.96
N GLY A 86 -6.45 -8.46 -12.64
CA GLY A 86 -7.69 -7.67 -12.76
C GLY A 86 -8.39 -7.49 -11.41
N LEU A 87 -8.52 -8.58 -10.64
CA LEU A 87 -9.10 -8.53 -9.30
C LEU A 87 -8.23 -7.71 -8.35
N ALA A 88 -6.90 -7.89 -8.38
CA ALA A 88 -5.97 -7.10 -7.58
C ALA A 88 -6.07 -5.59 -7.89
N SER A 89 -6.17 -5.23 -9.17
CA SER A 89 -6.33 -3.83 -9.60
C SER A 89 -7.64 -3.24 -9.07
N GLY A 90 -8.75 -3.98 -9.17
CA GLY A 90 -10.04 -3.57 -8.61
C GLY A 90 -10.00 -3.37 -7.09
N LEU A 91 -9.37 -4.31 -6.36
CA LEU A 91 -9.19 -4.18 -4.91
C LEU A 91 -8.32 -2.99 -4.53
N PHE A 92 -7.25 -2.72 -5.27
CA PHE A 92 -6.41 -1.55 -5.05
C PHE A 92 -7.20 -0.25 -5.23
N LEU A 93 -8.00 -0.15 -6.30
CA LEU A 93 -8.84 1.02 -6.54
C LEU A 93 -9.88 1.20 -5.45
N LEU A 94 -10.54 0.12 -5.01
CA LEU A 94 -11.48 0.16 -3.89
C LEU A 94 -10.80 0.63 -2.59
N LEU A 95 -9.60 0.13 -2.32
CA LEU A 95 -8.80 0.57 -1.17
C LEU A 95 -8.50 2.07 -1.24
N LEU A 96 -8.13 2.60 -2.41
CA LEU A 96 -7.90 4.04 -2.59
C LEU A 96 -9.18 4.85 -2.39
N ILE A 97 -10.31 4.38 -2.91
CA ILE A 97 -11.60 5.07 -2.75
C ILE A 97 -11.97 5.16 -1.26
N VAL A 98 -11.86 4.05 -0.51
CA VAL A 98 -12.17 4.03 0.92
C VAL A 98 -11.26 4.99 1.69
N LEU A 99 -9.95 4.98 1.41
CA LEU A 99 -9.01 5.91 2.04
C LEU A 99 -9.34 7.37 1.75
N LEU A 100 -9.59 7.71 0.48
CA LEU A 100 -9.87 9.08 0.07
C LEU A 100 -11.23 9.56 0.61
N ALA A 101 -12.23 8.69 0.69
CA ALA A 101 -13.51 9.01 1.30
C ALA A 101 -13.36 9.41 2.79
N GLN A 102 -12.43 8.77 3.51
CA GLN A 102 -12.16 9.13 4.91
C GLN A 102 -11.39 10.46 5.05
N SER A 103 -10.67 10.90 4.01
CA SER A 103 -9.97 12.18 4.03
C SER A 103 -10.91 13.39 3.89
N ASP A 104 -12.12 13.18 3.38
CA ASP A 104 -13.11 14.23 3.12
C ASP A 104 -14.06 14.48 4.30
N GLN A 105 -13.68 14.05 5.51
CA GLN A 105 -14.46 14.31 6.72
C GLN A 105 -14.22 15.74 7.20
N PRO A 106 -15.25 16.59 7.34
CA PRO A 106 -15.10 17.89 7.97
C PRO A 106 -14.76 17.70 9.44
N GLN A 107 -13.58 18.16 9.84
CA GLN A 107 -13.19 18.33 11.26
C GLN A 107 -13.61 19.72 11.74
#